data_AF-A0A3M2AHT7-F1
#
_entry.id   AF-A0A3M2AHT7-F1
#
_cell.length_a   1.000
_cell.length_b   1.000
_cell.length_c   1.000
_cell.angle_alpha   90.00
_cell.angle_beta   90.00
_cell.angle_gamma   90.00
#
_symmetry.space_group_name_H-M   'P 1'
#
loop_
_entity.id
_entity.type
_entity.pdbx_description
1 polymer ?
#
loop_
_entity_poly.entity_id
_entity_poly.type
_entity_poly.pdbx_seq_one_letter_code
_entity_poly.pdbx_strand_id
1 'polypeptide(L)'
;MIRRLFRYYGFEIVLAVVMLYIALSFSMLSQELASALARKVFLWASGLVAYYVARLIKVGVVEWDEDDKKVYSIAILLYTGLVFAFA
;
A
#
# COMPACT_ATOMS: atom_id res chain seq x y z
N MET A 1 19.99 -0.99 10.11
CA MET A 1 18.80 -1.40 9.33
C MET A 1 17.52 -0.77 9.87
N ILE A 2 17.15 -1.00 11.14
CA ILE A 2 15.96 -0.41 11.82
C ILE A 2 15.90 1.13 11.76
N ARG A 3 17.04 1.81 11.98
CA ARG A 3 17.13 3.28 11.90
C ARG A 3 16.82 3.84 10.51
N ARG A 4 17.07 3.06 9.45
CA ARG A 4 16.79 3.42 8.05
C ARG A 4 15.33 3.16 7.71
N LEU A 5 14.73 2.12 8.29
CA LEU A 5 13.31 1.82 8.20
C LEU A 5 12.47 2.96 8.82
N PHE A 6 12.74 3.37 10.06
CA PHE A 6 11.97 4.47 10.67
C PHE A 6 12.22 5.83 10.03
N ARG A 7 13.42 6.09 9.49
CA ARG A 7 13.77 7.40 8.91
C ARG A 7 13.24 7.62 7.49
N TYR A 8 13.18 6.56 6.68
CA TYR A 8 12.73 6.65 5.29
C TYR A 8 11.38 5.97 5.02
N TYR A 9 10.92 5.12 5.95
CA TYR A 9 9.67 4.35 5.82
C TYR A 9 8.65 4.59 6.95
N GLY A 10 8.90 5.58 7.83
CA GLY A 10 8.02 5.86 8.97
C GLY A 10 6.61 6.27 8.54
N PHE A 11 6.49 6.96 7.40
CA PHE A 11 5.21 7.34 6.81
C PHE A 11 4.41 6.10 6.35
N GLU A 12 5.06 5.17 5.66
CA GLU A 12 4.44 3.91 5.22
C GLU A 12 3.95 3.07 6.42
N ILE A 13 4.68 3.08 7.53
CA ILE A 13 4.30 2.36 8.76
C ILE A 13 3.04 2.99 9.39
N VAL A 14 3.00 4.32 9.55
CA VAL A 14 1.81 5.00 10.09
C VAL A 14 0.60 4.77 9.19
N LEU A 15 0.79 4.85 7.88
CA LEU A 15 -0.27 4.62 6.91
C LEU A 15 -0.79 3.17 6.99
N ALA A 16 0.09 2.18 7.06
CA ALA A 16 -0.31 0.78 7.21
C ALA A 16 -1.16 0.54 8.49
N VAL A 17 -0.82 1.19 9.61
CA VAL A 17 -1.57 1.08 10.87
C VAL A 17 -2.96 1.71 10.75
N VAL A 18 -3.07 2.89 10.14
CA VAL A 18 -4.37 3.55 9.91
C VAL A 18 -5.26 2.72 8.99
N MET A 19 -4.67 2.15 7.94
CA MET A 19 -5.41 1.35 6.97
C MET A 19 -5.87 0.02 7.55
N LEU A 20 -5.05 -0.61 8.40
CA LEU A 20 -5.43 -1.78 9.17
C LEU A 20 -6.60 -1.48 10.09
N TYR A 21 -6.58 -0.35 10.81
CA TYR A 21 -7.68 0.06 11.69
C TYR A 21 -8.99 0.22 10.93
N ILE A 22 -8.95 0.87 9.76
CA ILE A 22 -10.15 1.10 8.95
C ILE A 22 -10.66 -0.21 8.32
N ALA A 23 -9.77 -1.09 7.85
CA ALA A 23 -10.16 -2.41 7.35
C ALA A 23 -10.91 -3.23 8.44
N LEU A 24 -10.44 -3.16 9.68
CA LEU A 24 -11.09 -3.80 10.83
C LEU A 24 -12.43 -3.13 11.18
N SER A 25 -12.57 -1.79 11.09
CA SER A 25 -13.84 -1.12 11.39
C SER A 25 -14.94 -1.45 10.38
N PHE A 26 -14.59 -1.61 9.10
CA PHE A 26 -15.54 -2.01 8.07
C PHE A 26 -15.90 -3.50 8.12
N SER A 27 -15.17 -4.30 8.92
CA SER A 27 -15.42 -5.74 9.02
C SER A 27 -16.78 -6.13 9.60
N MET A 28 -17.44 -5.18 10.27
CA MET A 28 -18.64 -5.43 11.09
C MET A 28 -19.97 -4.97 10.47
N LEU A 29 -19.97 -4.51 9.21
CA LEU A 29 -21.21 -4.08 8.52
C LEU A 29 -21.82 -5.23 7.71
N SER A 30 -23.09 -5.55 7.99
CA SER A 30 -23.86 -6.71 7.49
C SER A 30 -24.27 -6.65 6.00
N GLN A 31 -23.56 -5.89 5.16
CA GLN A 31 -23.65 -5.94 3.70
C GLN A 31 -22.39 -6.60 3.17
N GLU A 32 -22.38 -7.93 3.11
CA GLU A 32 -21.17 -8.73 2.91
C GLU A 32 -20.42 -8.39 1.61
N LEU A 33 -21.13 -8.16 0.50
CA LEU A 33 -20.49 -7.86 -0.79
C LEU A 33 -19.93 -6.43 -0.84
N ALA A 34 -20.74 -5.43 -0.44
CA ALA A 34 -20.33 -4.03 -0.49
C ALA A 34 -19.22 -3.74 0.52
N SER A 35 -19.28 -4.35 1.69
CA SER A 35 -18.24 -4.26 2.72
C SER A 35 -16.95 -4.96 2.28
N ALA A 36 -17.01 -6.15 1.67
CA ALA A 36 -15.83 -6.83 1.14
C ALA A 36 -15.18 -6.03 0.00
N LEU A 37 -15.98 -5.50 -0.92
CA LEU A 37 -15.47 -4.68 -2.01
C LEU A 37 -14.84 -3.39 -1.49
N ALA A 38 -15.48 -2.72 -0.52
CA ALA A 38 -14.95 -1.53 0.11
C ALA A 38 -13.59 -1.81 0.80
N ARG A 39 -13.43 -2.93 1.50
CA ARG A 39 -12.15 -3.33 2.12
C ARG A 39 -11.06 -3.57 1.07
N LYS A 40 -11.36 -4.30 -0.01
CA LYS A 40 -10.41 -4.53 -1.11
C LYS A 40 -9.97 -3.23 -1.78
N VAL A 41 -10.93 -2.38 -2.14
CA VAL A 41 -10.69 -1.09 -2.80
C VAL A 41 -9.92 -0.15 -1.88
N PHE A 42 -10.29 -0.11 -0.61
CA PHE A 42 -9.63 0.71 0.39
C PHE A 42 -8.18 0.25 0.62
N LEU A 43 -7.96 -1.05 0.81
CA LEU A 43 -6.62 -1.62 0.98
C LEU A 43 -5.78 -1.30 -0.26
N TRP A 44 -6.29 -1.59 -1.46
CA TRP A 44 -5.61 -1.31 -2.73
C TRP A 44 -5.25 0.17 -2.91
N ALA A 45 -6.21 1.08 -2.72
CA ALA A 45 -6.01 2.51 -2.86
C ALA A 45 -4.97 3.00 -1.84
N SER A 46 -5.02 2.48 -0.63
CA SER A 46 -4.08 2.85 0.42
C SER A 46 -2.64 2.44 0.14
N GLY A 47 -2.42 1.23 -0.38
CA GLY A 47 -1.09 0.77 -0.75
C GLY A 47 -0.55 1.50 -1.97
N LEU A 48 -1.40 1.92 -2.90
CA LEU A 48 -1.01 2.79 -4.01
C LEU A 48 -0.63 4.19 -3.54
N VAL A 49 -1.42 4.80 -2.65
CA VAL A 49 -1.09 6.10 -2.05
C VAL A 49 0.23 6.00 -1.27
N ALA A 50 0.39 4.95 -0.46
CA ALA A 50 1.64 4.66 0.25
C ALA A 50 2.82 4.57 -0.71
N TYR A 51 2.65 3.83 -1.80
CA TYR A 51 3.64 3.65 -2.85
C TYR A 51 4.04 4.98 -3.49
N TYR A 52 3.07 5.80 -3.91
CA TYR A 52 3.37 7.07 -4.57
C TYR A 52 3.99 8.09 -3.62
N VAL A 53 3.59 8.12 -2.36
CA VAL A 53 4.25 8.98 -1.36
C VAL A 53 5.68 8.51 -1.09
N ALA A 54 5.89 7.21 -0.90
CA ALA A 54 7.23 6.64 -0.73
C ALA A 54 8.13 6.92 -1.95
N ARG A 55 7.55 6.83 -3.14
CA ARG A 55 8.23 7.19 -4.39
C ARG A 55 8.58 8.67 -4.41
N LEU A 56 7.63 9.56 -4.12
CA LEU A 56 7.86 11.01 -4.09
C LEU A 56 9.01 11.39 -3.13
N ILE A 57 9.04 10.77 -1.94
CA ILE A 57 10.11 10.95 -0.95
C ILE A 57 11.47 10.48 -1.49
N LYS A 58 11.48 9.42 -2.31
CA LYS A 58 12.70 8.81 -2.86
C LYS A 58 13.16 9.39 -4.20
N VAL A 59 12.33 10.16 -4.91
CA VAL A 59 12.60 10.71 -6.25
C VAL A 59 13.81 11.66 -6.29
N GLY A 60 14.27 12.17 -5.15
CA GLY A 60 15.54 12.93 -5.04
C GLY A 60 16.66 12.23 -4.25
N VAL A 61 16.44 11.00 -3.79
CA VAL A 61 17.35 10.28 -2.86
C VAL A 61 17.93 9.01 -3.50
N VAL A 62 17.26 8.48 -4.53
CA VAL A 62 17.64 7.26 -5.25
C VAL A 62 17.59 7.58 -6.73
N GLU A 63 18.64 7.26 -7.49
CA GLU A 63 18.58 7.26 -8.95
C GLU A 63 17.85 6.00 -9.41
N TRP A 64 16.80 6.16 -10.19
CA TRP A 64 15.96 5.06 -10.67
C TRP A 64 16.25 4.80 -12.13
N ASP A 65 16.74 3.60 -12.44
CA ASP A 65 16.96 3.15 -13.82
C ASP A 65 15.65 2.56 -14.41
N GLU A 66 15.62 2.31 -15.72
CA GLU A 66 14.52 1.61 -16.40
C GLU A 66 14.19 0.25 -15.79
N ASP A 67 15.18 -0.52 -15.36
CA ASP A 67 14.97 -1.85 -14.78
C ASP A 67 14.33 -1.78 -13.41
N ASP A 68 14.67 -0.79 -12.58
CA ASP A 68 13.93 -0.48 -11.37
C ASP A 68 12.46 -0.21 -11.72
N LYS A 69 12.18 0.69 -12.68
CA LYS A 69 10.79 1.02 -13.06
C LYS A 69 9.99 -0.22 -13.47
N LYS A 70 10.60 -1.20 -14.16
CA LYS A 70 9.96 -2.47 -14.52
C LYS A 70 9.65 -3.33 -13.30
N VAL A 71 10.64 -3.57 -12.44
CA VAL A 71 10.47 -4.36 -11.20
C VAL A 71 9.35 -3.76 -10.33
N TYR A 72 9.32 -2.44 -10.24
CA TYR A 72 8.31 -1.74 -9.46
C TYR A 72 6.91 -1.80 -10.09
N SER A 73 6.80 -1.75 -11.42
CA SER A 73 5.52 -1.92 -12.11
C SER A 73 4.95 -3.33 -11.89
N ILE A 74 5.81 -4.35 -11.92
CA ILE A 74 5.45 -5.74 -11.62
C ILE A 74 5.01 -5.87 -10.15
N ALA A 75 5.71 -5.24 -9.21
CA ALA A 75 5.34 -5.26 -7.80
C ALA A 75 3.95 -4.66 -7.53
N ILE A 76 3.57 -3.58 -8.23
CA ILE A 76 2.23 -2.97 -8.13
C ILE A 76 1.16 -3.89 -8.71
N LEU A 77 1.45 -4.54 -9.84
CA LEU A 77 0.52 -5.50 -10.46
C LEU A 77 0.28 -6.71 -9.56
N LEU A 78 1.34 -7.26 -8.97
CA LEU A 78 1.24 -8.35 -8.01
C LEU A 78 0.49 -7.91 -6.74
N TYR A 79 0.80 -6.75 -6.19
CA TYR A 79 0.08 -6.18 -5.06
C TYR A 79 -1.42 -6.06 -5.33
N THR A 80 -1.78 -5.51 -6.50
CA THR A 80 -3.18 -5.37 -6.93
C THR A 80 -3.86 -6.73 -7.05
N GLY A 81 -3.21 -7.69 -7.72
CA GLY A 81 -3.72 -9.06 -7.85
C GLY A 81 -3.95 -9.73 -6.50
N LEU A 82 -3.01 -9.60 -5.56
CA LEU A 82 -3.10 -10.20 -4.23
C LEU A 82 -4.23 -9.58 -3.40
N VAL A 83 -4.41 -8.26 -3.43
CA VAL A 83 -5.50 -7.58 -2.70
C VAL A 83 -6.86 -8.06 -3.22
N PHE A 84 -7.04 -8.10 -4.55
CA PHE A 84 -8.33 -8.53 -5.11
C PHE A 84 -8.56 -10.03 -5.01
N ALA A 85 -7.51 -10.87 -5.00
CA ALA A 85 -7.64 -12.30 -4.80
C ALA A 85 -7.92 -12.71 -3.35
N PHE A 86 -7.35 -12.02 -2.36
CA PHE A 86 -7.31 -12.52 -0.97
C PHE A 86 -7.92 -11.59 0.11
N ALA A 87 -8.13 -10.29 -0.17
CA ALA A 87 -8.65 -9.34 0.82
C ALA A 87 -10.18 -9.16 0.79
#